data_AF-A0A6V7K0V9-F1
#
_entry.id   AF-A0A6V7K0V9-F1
#
_cell.length_a   1.000
_cell.length_b   1.000
_cell.length_c   1.000
_cell.angle_alpha   90.00
_cell.angle_beta   90.00
_cell.angle_gamma   90.00
#
_symmetry.space_group_name_H-M   'P 1'
#
loop_
_entity.id
_entity.type
_entity.pdbx_description
1 polymer ?
#
loop_
_entity_poly.entity_id
_entity_poly.type
_entity_poly.pdbx_seq_one_letter_code
_entity_poly.pdbx_strand_id
1 'polypeptide(L)' 'NRLQRCVMDCNDSIKDKMGPNPTQDEVTRLGEQFEKCATKCVDSYCDLLPSLEKSIKNALGSGKFD' A
#
# COMPACT_ATOMS: atom_id res chain seq x y z
N ASN A 1 1.79 -10.47 2.09
CA ASN A 1 2.15 -9.33 2.99
C ASN A 1 2.93 -8.21 2.28
N ARG A 2 2.50 -7.67 1.13
CA ARG A 2 3.17 -6.50 0.51
C ARG A 2 2.47 -5.20 0.89
N LEU A 3 1.13 -5.19 0.83
CA LEU A 3 0.30 -4.06 1.27
C LEU A 3 0.56 -3.68 2.73
N GLN A 4 0.50 -4.66 3.64
CA GLN A 4 0.77 -4.44 5.06
C GLN A 4 2.15 -3.78 5.29
N ARG A 5 3.21 -4.28 4.62
CA ARG A 5 4.56 -3.70 4.74
C ARG A 5 4.60 -2.25 4.24
N CYS A 6 4.00 -1.98 3.08
CA CYS A 6 3.93 -0.62 2.56
C CYS A 6 3.24 0.35 3.53
N VAL A 7 2.11 -0.06 4.13
CA VAL A 7 1.40 0.79 5.11
C VAL A 7 2.23 0.98 6.40
N MET A 8 2.98 -0.03 6.84
CA MET A 8 3.92 0.12 7.96
C MET A 8 5.03 1.11 7.63
N ASP A 9 5.62 1.05 6.44
CA ASP A 9 6.65 1.99 5.99
C ASP A 9 6.11 3.44 5.95
N CYS A 10 4.86 3.63 5.54
CA CYS A 10 4.17 4.92 5.62
C CYS A 10 4.05 5.40 7.06
N ASN A 11 3.62 4.54 7.98
CA ASN A 11 3.49 4.87 9.40
C ASN A 11 4.84 5.23 10.01
N ASP A 12 5.88 4.46 9.73
CA ASP A 12 7.22 4.69 10.28
C ASP A 12 7.80 6.02 9.79
N SER A 13 7.66 6.30 8.48
CA SER A 13 8.05 7.59 7.90
C SER A 13 7.33 8.79 8.51
N ILE A 14 6.09 8.61 8.98
CA ILE A 14 5.31 9.67 9.62
C ILE A 14 5.72 9.83 11.09
N LYS A 15 5.94 8.73 11.82
CA LYS A 15 6.45 8.76 13.19
C LYS A 15 7.80 9.45 13.28
N ASP A 16 8.72 9.16 12.35
CA ASP A 16 10.04 9.81 12.28
C ASP A 16 9.93 11.33 12.10
N LYS A 17 8.91 11.80 11.35
CA LYS A 17 8.65 13.23 11.15
C LYS A 17 7.92 13.89 12.32
N MET A 18 7.11 13.14 13.06
CA MET A 18 6.21 13.67 14.08
C MET A 18 6.95 14.06 15.37
N GLY A 19 8.02 13.34 15.72
CA GLY A 19 8.76 13.58 16.96
C GLY A 19 7.92 13.31 18.23
N PRO A 20 8.45 13.62 19.43
CA PRO A 20 7.86 13.18 20.70
C PRO A 20 6.65 14.00 21.18
N ASN A 21 6.51 15.26 20.77
CA ASN A 21 5.46 16.17 21.26
C ASN A 21 4.89 17.04 20.12
N PRO A 22 4.15 16.44 19.17
CA PRO A 22 3.58 17.21 18.06
C PRO A 22 2.43 18.11 18.53
N THR A 23 2.28 19.25 17.86
CA THR A 23 1.07 20.08 17.95
C THR A 23 -0.10 19.41 17.25
N GLN A 24 -1.33 19.83 17.56
CA GLN A 24 -2.53 19.29 16.90
C GLN A 24 -2.52 19.54 15.38
N ASP A 25 -2.01 20.69 14.93
CA ASP A 25 -1.88 21.02 13.51
C ASP A 25 -0.87 20.09 12.81
N GLU A 26 0.23 19.75 13.48
CA GLU A 26 1.20 18.78 12.97
C GLU A 26 0.59 17.39 12.88
N VAL A 27 -0.17 16.95 13.90
CA VAL A 27 -0.89 15.66 13.87
C VAL A 27 -1.84 15.60 12.69
N THR A 28 -2.65 16.63 12.47
CA THR A 28 -3.59 16.69 11.34
C THR A 28 -2.85 16.63 10.00
N ARG A 29 -1.85 17.49 9.80
CA ARG A 29 -1.07 17.54 8.55
C ARG A 29 -0.30 16.24 8.26
N LEU A 30 0.21 15.58 9.29
CA LEU A 30 0.93 14.31 9.16
C LEU A 30 -0.05 13.14 8.97
N GLY A 31 -1.24 13.20 9.55
CA GLY A 31 -2.33 12.26 9.29
C GLY A 31 -2.74 12.26 7.82
N GLU A 32 -2.96 13.43 7.23
CA GLU A 32 -3.26 13.54 5.79
C GLU A 32 -2.14 12.98 4.90
N GLN A 33 -0.88 13.14 5.31
CA GLN A 33 0.26 12.56 4.59
C GLN A 33 0.29 11.04 4.71
N PHE A 34 -0.03 10.51 5.89
CA PHE A 34 -0.18 9.07 6.10
C PHE A 34 -1.25 8.50 5.18
N GLU A 35 -2.44 9.10 5.15
CA GLU A 35 -3.56 8.66 4.30
C GLU A 35 -3.16 8.66 2.82
N LYS A 36 -2.58 9.75 2.33
CA LYS A 36 -2.08 9.83 0.93
C LYS A 36 -1.03 8.76 0.63
N CYS A 37 -0.18 8.41 1.59
CA CYS A 37 0.79 7.34 1.44
C CYS A 37 0.11 5.96 1.38
N ALA A 38 -0.82 5.70 2.31
CA ALA A 38 -1.56 4.45 2.37
C ALA A 38 -2.43 4.21 1.12
N THR A 39 -3.06 5.25 0.56
CA THR A 39 -3.78 5.16 -0.71
C THR A 39 -2.87 4.67 -1.83
N LYS A 40 -1.66 5.24 -1.96
CA LYS A 40 -0.68 4.79 -2.97
C LYS A 40 -0.25 3.33 -2.79
N CYS A 41 -0.20 2.84 -1.55
CA CYS A 41 0.07 1.43 -1.28
C CYS A 41 -1.03 0.52 -1.84
N VAL A 42 -2.29 0.93 -1.71
CA VAL A 42 -3.44 0.22 -2.27
C VAL A 42 -3.43 0.32 -3.79
N ASP A 43 -3.22 1.51 -4.36
CA ASP A 43 -3.15 1.73 -5.81
C ASP A 43 -2.09 0.82 -6.46
N SER A 44 -0.89 0.79 -5.87
CA SER A 44 0.20 -0.09 -6.34
C SER A 44 -0.16 -1.58 -6.31
N TYR A 45 -1.10 -1.97 -5.44
CA TYR A 45 -1.58 -3.35 -5.36
C TYR A 45 -2.70 -3.63 -6.35
N CYS A 46 -3.59 -2.66 -6.55
CA CYS A 46 -4.61 -2.69 -7.60
C CYS A 46 -3.98 -2.83 -8.99
N ASP A 47 -2.87 -2.13 -9.25
CA ASP A 47 -2.13 -2.22 -10.51
C ASP A 47 -1.55 -3.62 -10.80
N LEU A 48 -1.42 -4.47 -9.78
CA LEU A 48 -0.97 -5.86 -9.95
C LEU A 48 -2.11 -6.80 -10.37
N LEU A 49 -3.37 -6.41 -10.13
CA LEU A 49 -4.53 -7.26 -10.39
C LEU A 49 -4.67 -7.65 -11.86
N PRO A 50 -4.50 -6.74 -12.85
CA PRO A 50 -4.57 -7.13 -14.27
C PRO A 50 -3.52 -8.15 -14.67
N SER A 51 -2.29 -8.04 -14.14
CA SER A 51 -1.22 -9.00 -14.41
C SER A 51 -1.51 -10.36 -13.78
N LEU A 52 -2.06 -10.36 -12.57
CA LEU A 52 -2.50 -11.57 -11.89
C LEU A 52 -3.63 -12.25 -12.67
N GLU A 53 -4.64 -11.49 -13.10
CA GLU A 53 -5.74 -11.97 -13.92
C GLU A 53 -5.23 -12.63 -15.21
N LYS A 54 -4.31 -11.96 -15.93
CA LYS A 54 -3.68 -12.51 -17.14
C LYS A 54 -2.95 -13.82 -16.85
N SER A 55 -2.24 -13.89 -15.74
CA SER A 55 -1.51 -15.10 -15.33
C SER A 55 -2.46 -16.26 -15.04
N ILE A 56 -3.58 -15.99 -14.34
CA ILE A 56 -4.63 -16.98 -14.06
C ILE A 56 -5.25 -17.47 -15.38
N LYS A 57 -5.64 -16.57 -16.28
CA LYS A 57 -6.21 -16.92 -17.60
C LYS A 57 -5.26 -17.79 -18.41
N ASN A 58 -3.97 -17.45 -18.44
CA ASN A 58 -2.96 -18.24 -19.15
C ASN A 58 -2.78 -19.63 -18.54
N ALA A 59 -2.78 -19.73 -17.21
CA ALA A 59 -2.63 -21.01 -16.52
C ALA A 59 -3.81 -21.94 -16.85
N LEU A 60 -5.05 -21.43 -16.74
CA LEU A 60 -6.26 -22.18 -17.06
C LEU A 60 -6.34 -22.55 -18.55
N GLY A 61 -5.97 -21.64 -19.45
CA GLY A 61 -5.96 -21.90 -20.89
C GLY A 61 -4.87 -22.87 -21.36
N SER A 62 -3.86 -23.16 -20.53
CA SER A 62 -2.74 -24.02 -20.90
C SER A 62 -3.02 -25.53 -20.79
N GLY A 63 -4.21 -25.94 -20.35
CA GLY A 63 -4.61 -27.35 -20.21
C GLY A 63 -3.80 -28.15 -19.19
N LYS A 64 -2.97 -27.48 -18.37
CA LYS A 64 -2.09 -28.12 -17.37
C LYS A 64 -2.82 -28.58 -16.09
N PHE A 65 -4.14 -28.43 -16.06
CA PHE A 65 -4.98 -28.82 -14.93
C PHE A 65 -5.99 -29.93 -15.31
N ASP A 66 -5.88 -30.49 -16.51
CA ASP A 66 -6.55 -31.75 -16.92
C ASP A 66 -5.67 -32.97 -16.61
#